data_AF-Q4AE19-F1
#
_entry.id   AF-Q4AE19-F1
#
_cell.length_a   1.000
_cell.length_b   1.000
_cell.length_c   1.000
_cell.angle_alpha   90.00
_cell.angle_beta   90.00
_cell.angle_gamma   90.00
#
_symmetry.space_group_name_H-M   'P 1'
#
loop_
_entity.id
_entity.type
_entity.pdbx_description
1 polymer ?
#
loop_
_entity_poly.entity_id
_entity_poly.type
_entity_poly.pdbx_seq_one_letter_code
_entity_poly.pdbx_strand_id
1 'polypeptide(L)'
;MIFTNPLALYFLAASYLPLLLSVATPGGYPSLSDFEADRTSQIIAVALRMAVHWRVLDLISRTRRGFVRERTIDRFGQGAHIVLLNRSLLQHGDTFAGRPPSGGQESKSAAAKRLLKDFVTERAHDRFGVAAFSTSPIHVLPITDHKNLILGAIDAIDRPGLAFTDVGRGLAMALDMTQEDVSQASRAIVLVSDGAAVIARRVQETVRAEF
;
A
#
# COMPACT_ATOMS: atom_id res chain seq x y z
N MET A 1 -0.95 -8.44 29.57
CA MET A 1 -0.94 -9.34 28.40
C MET A 1 -2.38 -9.48 27.90
N ILE A 2 -2.74 -8.81 26.81
CA ILE A 2 -4.10 -8.90 26.24
C ILE A 2 -4.02 -9.87 25.06
N PHE A 3 -4.59 -11.06 25.21
CA PHE A 3 -4.73 -12.01 24.11
C PHE A 3 -5.96 -11.64 23.29
N THR A 4 -5.78 -11.33 22.01
CA THR A 4 -6.89 -10.98 21.09
C THR A 4 -7.89 -12.13 20.94
N ASN A 5 -7.45 -13.36 21.12
CA ASN A 5 -8.31 -14.54 21.16
C ASN A 5 -7.87 -15.47 22.32
N PRO A 6 -8.57 -15.45 23.47
CA PRO A 6 -8.22 -16.30 24.61
C PRO A 6 -8.38 -17.79 24.29
N LEU A 7 -9.12 -18.16 23.24
CA LEU A 7 -9.25 -19.55 22.82
C LEU A 7 -7.94 -20.13 22.25
N ALA A 8 -7.01 -19.27 21.81
CA ALA A 8 -5.69 -19.69 21.37
C ALA A 8 -4.87 -20.37 22.49
N LEU A 9 -5.18 -20.10 23.77
CA LEU A 9 -4.57 -20.78 24.91
C LEU A 9 -4.97 -22.25 25.01
N TYR A 10 -6.16 -22.64 24.53
CA TYR A 10 -6.56 -24.06 24.52
C TYR A 10 -5.71 -24.89 23.54
N PHE A 11 -5.19 -24.29 22.47
CA PHE A 11 -4.27 -24.96 21.55
C PHE A 11 -2.87 -25.20 22.13
N LEU A 12 -2.54 -24.60 23.28
CA LEU A 12 -1.30 -24.89 23.99
C LEU A 12 -1.27 -26.35 24.47
N ALA A 13 -2.41 -26.90 24.92
CA ALA A 13 -2.52 -28.31 25.25
C ALA A 13 -2.29 -29.22 24.02
N ALA A 14 -2.81 -28.81 22.85
CA ALA A 14 -2.61 -29.52 21.59
C ALA A 14 -1.15 -29.48 21.09
N SER A 15 -0.32 -28.53 21.55
CA SER A 15 1.12 -28.52 21.21
C SER A 15 1.90 -29.71 21.79
N TYR A 16 1.38 -30.36 22.83
CA TYR A 16 1.99 -31.56 23.43
C TYR A 16 1.58 -32.86 22.73
N LEU A 17 0.60 -32.81 21.83
CA LEU A 17 0.11 -33.97 21.08
C LEU A 17 1.22 -34.75 20.32
N PRO A 18 2.20 -34.09 19.66
CA PRO A 18 3.31 -34.77 18.98
C PRO A 18 4.26 -35.51 19.93
N LEU A 19 4.27 -35.15 21.21
CA LEU A 19 5.09 -35.81 22.23
C LEU A 19 4.39 -37.07 22.75
N LEU A 20 3.07 -37.03 22.86
CA LEU A 20 2.22 -38.11 23.39
C LEU A 20 1.87 -39.17 22.33
N LEU A 21 1.71 -38.77 21.07
CA LEU A 21 1.36 -39.68 19.99
C LEU A 21 2.60 -40.07 19.19
N SER A 22 2.89 -41.37 19.15
CA SER A 22 3.91 -41.90 18.24
C SER A 22 3.40 -41.83 16.79
N VAL A 23 3.98 -40.90 16.01
CA VAL A 23 3.71 -40.78 14.56
C VAL A 23 4.44 -41.84 13.74
N ALA A 24 5.42 -42.52 14.33
CA ALA A 24 6.11 -43.63 13.70
C ALA A 24 5.24 -44.88 13.71
N THR A 25 4.62 -45.20 12.57
CA THR A 25 4.08 -46.53 12.32
C THR A 25 5.25 -47.46 11.97
N PRO A 26 5.40 -48.61 12.64
CA PRO A 26 6.38 -49.61 12.23
C PRO A 26 6.07 -50.00 10.78
N GLY A 27 7.03 -49.83 9.87
CA GLY A 27 6.89 -50.32 8.50
C GLY A 27 6.71 -51.84 8.53
N GLY A 28 5.60 -52.33 8.00
CA GLY A 28 5.22 -53.75 8.02
C GLY A 28 6.05 -54.63 7.09
N TYR A 29 7.38 -54.58 7.20
CA TYR A 29 8.28 -55.46 6.49
C TYR A 29 8.58 -56.68 7.38
N PRO A 30 8.15 -57.90 6.99
CA PRO A 30 8.35 -59.11 7.79
C PRO A 30 9.81 -59.43 8.11
N SER A 31 10.75 -58.96 7.27
CA SER A 31 12.19 -59.14 7.47
C SER A 31 12.80 -58.26 8.55
N LEU A 32 12.03 -57.34 9.13
CA LEU A 32 12.48 -56.37 10.14
C LEU A 32 11.72 -56.50 11.47
N SER A 33 10.85 -57.50 11.62
CA SER A 33 10.03 -57.68 12.84
C SER A 33 10.86 -57.97 14.09
N ASP A 34 12.06 -58.54 13.90
CA ASP A 34 12.91 -59.03 14.99
C ASP A 34 14.05 -58.04 15.32
N PHE A 35 14.13 -56.90 14.62
CA PHE A 35 15.14 -55.87 14.88
C PHE A 35 14.66 -54.86 15.91
N GLU A 36 15.33 -54.81 17.06
CA GLU A 36 15.10 -53.81 18.10
C GLU A 36 15.53 -52.42 17.63
N ALA A 37 14.80 -51.37 18.00
CA ALA A 37 15.09 -50.01 17.54
C ALA A 37 16.45 -49.51 18.03
N ASP A 38 17.37 -49.21 17.11
CA ASP A 38 18.66 -48.58 17.42
C ASP A 38 18.48 -47.25 18.19
N ARG A 39 19.38 -47.00 19.15
CA ARG A 39 19.54 -45.73 19.88
C ARG A 39 19.58 -44.53 18.93
N THR A 40 20.23 -44.64 17.77
CA THR A 40 20.26 -43.56 16.76
C THR A 40 18.86 -43.22 16.26
N SER A 41 18.05 -44.24 15.97
CA SER A 41 16.67 -44.09 15.52
C SER A 41 15.78 -43.45 16.61
N GLN A 42 16.00 -43.84 17.88
CA GLN A 42 15.30 -43.26 19.02
C GLN A 42 15.66 -41.77 19.21
N ILE A 43 16.94 -41.39 19.08
CA ILE A 43 17.38 -40.00 19.17
C ILE A 43 16.76 -39.16 18.05
N ILE A 44 16.75 -39.66 16.81
CA ILE A 44 16.15 -38.97 15.67
C ILE A 44 14.63 -38.78 15.88
N ALA A 45 13.95 -39.81 16.38
CA ALA A 45 12.51 -39.73 16.67
C ALA A 45 12.19 -38.66 17.73
N VAL A 46 12.98 -38.58 18.80
CA VAL A 46 12.80 -37.54 19.84
C VAL A 46 13.11 -36.15 19.27
N ALA A 47 14.18 -36.00 18.51
CA ALA A 47 14.56 -34.72 17.90
C ALA A 47 13.46 -34.18 16.96
N LEU A 48 12.87 -35.05 16.12
CA LEU A 48 11.76 -34.69 15.25
C LEU A 48 10.52 -34.24 16.03
N ARG A 49 10.16 -34.94 17.12
CA ARG A 49 9.01 -34.55 17.97
C ARG A 49 9.23 -33.18 18.63
N MET A 50 10.44 -32.92 19.13
CA MET A 50 10.81 -31.62 19.71
C MET A 50 10.75 -30.50 18.68
N ALA A 51 11.22 -30.75 17.45
CA ALA A 51 11.14 -29.78 16.36
C ALA A 51 9.69 -29.42 16.00
N VAL A 52 8.79 -30.41 15.91
CA VAL A 52 7.36 -30.18 15.66
C VAL A 52 6.73 -29.39 16.81
N HIS A 53 7.01 -29.76 18.07
CA HIS A 53 6.51 -29.04 19.24
C HIS A 53 6.92 -27.55 19.21
N TRP A 54 8.18 -27.26 18.94
CA TRP A 54 8.66 -25.89 18.82
C TRP A 54 8.03 -25.12 17.67
N ARG A 55 7.76 -25.76 16.52
CA ARG A 55 7.07 -25.11 15.39
C ARG A 55 5.62 -24.75 15.72
N VAL A 56 4.91 -25.62 16.42
CA VAL A 56 3.54 -25.32 16.89
C VAL A 56 3.57 -24.16 17.90
N LEU A 57 4.54 -24.13 18.81
CA LEU A 57 4.70 -23.05 19.78
C LEU A 57 4.99 -21.70 19.10
N ASP A 58 5.88 -21.67 18.09
CA ASP A 58 6.16 -20.46 17.30
C ASP A 58 4.89 -19.95 16.61
N LEU A 59 4.11 -20.83 15.97
CA LEU A 59 2.86 -20.47 15.30
C LEU A 59 1.84 -19.85 16.28
N ILE A 60 1.63 -20.46 17.45
CA ILE A 60 0.71 -19.95 18.50
C ILE A 60 1.22 -18.60 19.04
N SER A 61 2.54 -18.42 19.16
CA SER A 61 3.12 -17.17 19.64
C SER A 61 2.92 -16.00 18.67
N ARG A 62 2.89 -16.25 17.35
CA ARG A 62 2.71 -15.22 16.31
C ARG A 62 1.31 -14.61 16.31
N THR A 63 0.30 -15.36 16.73
CA THR A 63 -1.07 -14.85 16.96
C THR A 63 -1.14 -13.76 18.04
N ARG A 64 -0.06 -13.52 18.81
CA ARG A 64 0.04 -12.39 19.76
C ARG A 64 0.27 -11.05 19.10
N ARG A 65 0.57 -10.97 17.79
CA ARG A 65 0.63 -9.68 17.09
C ARG A 65 -0.79 -9.13 17.02
N GLY A 66 -1.12 -8.29 17.99
CA GLY A 66 -2.33 -7.49 17.97
C GLY A 66 -2.42 -6.80 16.62
N PHE A 67 -3.45 -7.15 15.86
CA PHE A 67 -3.88 -6.32 14.76
C PHE A 67 -4.05 -4.91 15.33
N VAL A 68 -3.35 -3.95 14.76
CA VAL A 68 -3.58 -2.54 15.09
C VAL A 68 -5.05 -2.31 14.74
N ARG A 69 -5.90 -2.27 15.77
CA ARG A 69 -7.31 -1.96 15.59
C ARG A 69 -7.37 -0.63 14.88
N GLU A 70 -8.11 -0.58 13.78
CA GLU A 70 -8.47 0.67 13.13
C GLU A 70 -9.03 1.60 14.21
N ARG A 71 -8.28 2.67 14.49
CA ARG A 71 -8.72 3.73 15.39
C ARG A 71 -9.16 4.87 14.51
N THR A 72 -10.47 5.09 14.46
CA THR A 72 -11.03 6.34 13.96
C THR A 72 -10.69 7.41 14.98
N ILE A 73 -9.84 8.37 14.59
CA ILE A 73 -9.53 9.56 15.39
C ILE A 73 -10.19 10.71 14.68
N ASP A 74 -11.20 11.30 15.30
CA ASP A 74 -11.82 12.51 14.79
C ASP A 74 -10.84 13.68 14.97
N ARG A 75 -10.37 14.22 13.85
CA ARG A 75 -9.48 15.39 13.81
C ARG A 75 -10.26 16.56 13.26
N PHE A 76 -10.40 17.61 14.06
CA PHE A 76 -10.95 18.89 13.61
C PHE A 76 -9.78 19.79 13.20
N GLY A 77 -9.64 20.03 11.90
CA GLY A 77 -8.59 20.87 11.34
C GLY A 77 -9.17 21.99 10.49
N GLN A 78 -8.53 23.16 10.53
CA GLN A 78 -8.73 24.21 9.54
C GLN A 78 -7.70 23.97 8.43
N GLY A 79 -8.16 23.52 7.27
CA GLY A 79 -7.31 23.19 6.13
C GLY A 79 -8.13 22.95 4.87
N ALA A 80 -7.48 23.03 3.72
CA ALA A 80 -8.11 22.69 2.45
C ALA A 80 -7.97 21.20 2.14
N HIS A 81 -8.92 20.69 1.37
CA HIS A 81 -8.85 19.39 0.73
C HIS A 81 -8.37 19.58 -0.71
N ILE A 82 -7.15 19.12 -0.96
CA ILE A 82 -6.46 19.36 -2.23
C ILE A 82 -6.25 18.04 -2.96
N VAL A 83 -6.80 17.91 -4.17
CA VAL A 83 -6.47 16.77 -5.04
C VAL A 83 -5.35 17.16 -5.98
N LEU A 84 -4.23 16.44 -5.87
CA LEU A 84 -3.09 16.56 -6.78
C LEU A 84 -3.36 15.68 -8.00
N LEU A 85 -3.57 16.31 -9.15
CA LEU A 85 -3.85 15.63 -10.42
C LEU A 85 -2.61 15.71 -11.32
N ASN A 86 -1.88 14.60 -11.45
CA ASN A 86 -0.61 14.55 -12.17
C ASN A 86 -0.69 13.72 -13.47
N ARG A 87 -0.09 14.22 -14.55
CA ARG A 87 0.01 13.50 -15.82
C ARG A 87 1.14 12.45 -15.75
N SER A 88 0.79 11.18 -15.92
CA SER A 88 1.76 10.06 -15.98
C SER A 88 2.29 9.95 -17.42
N LEU A 89 3.45 10.55 -17.75
CA LEU A 89 4.11 10.32 -19.04
C LEU A 89 5.64 10.46 -18.99
N LEU A 90 6.32 9.56 -19.71
CA LEU A 90 7.76 9.55 -20.02
C LEU A 90 8.26 10.80 -20.78
N GLN A 91 7.38 11.57 -21.43
CA GLN A 91 7.78 12.75 -22.23
C GLN A 91 8.25 13.95 -21.38
N HIS A 92 8.16 13.85 -20.05
CA HIS A 92 8.71 14.82 -19.11
C HIS A 92 10.12 14.44 -18.60
N GLY A 93 10.73 13.41 -19.19
CA GLY A 93 12.15 13.07 -18.97
C GLY A 93 13.09 14.15 -19.51
N ASP A 94 12.61 14.98 -20.44
CA ASP A 94 13.34 16.13 -20.94
C ASP A 94 13.30 17.31 -19.95
N THR A 95 14.28 18.17 -20.11
CA THR A 95 14.35 19.48 -19.45
C THR A 95 13.28 20.44 -20.01
N PHE A 96 13.11 21.59 -19.37
CA PHE A 96 12.26 22.67 -19.91
C PHE A 96 12.67 23.15 -21.30
N ALA A 97 13.93 22.94 -21.70
CA ALA A 97 14.45 23.25 -23.03
C ALA A 97 14.20 22.15 -24.08
N GLY A 98 13.46 21.08 -23.75
CA GLY A 98 13.12 20.01 -24.70
C GLY A 98 14.29 19.10 -25.10
N ARG A 99 15.28 18.97 -24.21
CA ARG A 99 16.45 18.10 -24.39
C ARG A 99 16.64 17.18 -23.18
N PRO A 100 17.32 16.02 -23.35
CA PRO A 100 17.68 15.17 -22.23
C PRO A 100 18.51 15.94 -21.17
N PRO A 101 18.28 15.70 -19.87
CA PRO A 101 19.00 16.37 -18.80
C PRO A 101 20.50 16.03 -18.85
N SER A 102 21.34 17.07 -18.78
CA SER A 102 22.79 16.95 -18.70
C SER A 102 23.35 17.99 -17.74
N GLY A 103 24.45 17.66 -17.05
CA GLY A 103 25.18 18.62 -16.20
C GLY A 103 24.33 19.31 -15.14
N GLY A 104 23.65 18.55 -14.26
CA GLY A 104 22.87 19.09 -13.14
C GLY A 104 21.49 19.64 -13.49
N GLN A 105 21.08 19.60 -14.76
CA GLN A 105 19.70 19.95 -15.16
C GLN A 105 18.71 18.89 -14.68
N GLU A 106 17.59 19.31 -14.12
CA GLU A 106 16.48 18.42 -13.76
C GLU A 106 15.49 18.28 -14.93
N SER A 107 14.84 17.10 -15.00
CA SER A 107 13.74 16.87 -15.93
C SER A 107 12.46 17.57 -15.45
N LYS A 108 11.51 17.83 -16.33
CA LYS A 108 10.21 18.40 -15.94
C LYS A 108 9.49 17.53 -14.90
N SER A 109 9.59 16.21 -15.01
CA SER A 109 9.03 15.28 -14.02
C SER A 109 9.69 15.42 -12.67
N ALA A 110 11.02 15.50 -12.63
CA ALA A 110 11.77 15.66 -11.39
C ALA A 110 11.43 16.99 -10.71
N ALA A 111 11.37 18.08 -11.49
CA ALA A 111 10.94 19.39 -11.02
C ALA A 111 9.52 19.36 -10.47
N ALA A 112 8.57 18.76 -11.21
CA ALA A 112 7.18 18.65 -10.78
C ALA A 112 7.04 17.88 -9.46
N LYS A 113 7.74 16.75 -9.31
CA LYS A 113 7.75 15.98 -8.07
C LYS A 113 8.30 16.78 -6.91
N ARG A 114 9.46 17.43 -7.10
CA ARG A 114 10.07 18.27 -6.08
C ARG A 114 9.10 19.37 -5.63
N LEU A 115 8.54 20.13 -6.57
CA LEU A 115 7.59 21.20 -6.29
C LEU A 115 6.32 20.70 -5.59
N LEU A 116 5.77 19.55 -6.00
CA LEU A 116 4.61 18.94 -5.33
C LEU A 116 4.94 18.50 -3.90
N LYS A 117 6.14 17.93 -3.67
CA LYS A 117 6.58 17.53 -2.34
C LYS A 117 6.80 18.74 -1.43
N ASP A 118 7.39 19.82 -1.95
CA ASP A 118 7.57 21.08 -1.24
C ASP A 118 6.20 21.67 -0.87
N PHE A 119 5.28 21.73 -1.84
CA PHE A 119 3.89 22.20 -1.66
C PHE A 119 3.10 21.44 -0.59
N VAL A 120 3.26 20.11 -0.52
CA VAL A 120 2.64 19.27 0.53
C VAL A 120 3.33 19.47 1.87
N THR A 121 4.65 19.63 1.88
CA THR A 121 5.43 19.75 3.11
C THR A 121 5.13 21.06 3.84
N GLU A 122 5.09 22.18 3.10
CA GLU A 122 4.83 23.52 3.64
C GLU A 122 3.42 23.67 4.24
N ARG A 123 2.43 22.90 3.77
CA ARG A 123 1.06 22.97 4.28
C ARG A 123 0.81 21.97 5.38
N ALA A 124 0.99 22.40 6.63
CA ALA A 124 0.88 21.53 7.80
C ALA A 124 -0.54 20.96 8.05
N HIS A 125 -1.59 21.68 7.63
CA HIS A 125 -2.98 21.38 8.00
C HIS A 125 -3.86 20.92 6.84
N ASP A 126 -3.34 20.95 5.61
CA ASP A 126 -4.10 20.54 4.43
C ASP A 126 -4.07 19.02 4.26
N ARG A 127 -5.18 18.49 3.73
CA ARG A 127 -5.30 17.08 3.36
C ARG A 127 -5.17 16.95 1.86
N PHE A 128 -4.48 15.89 1.45
CA PHE A 128 -4.18 15.68 0.04
C PHE A 128 -4.72 14.34 -0.45
N GLY A 129 -5.39 14.38 -1.59
CA GLY A 129 -5.63 13.22 -2.44
C GLY A 129 -4.67 13.24 -3.62
N VAL A 130 -4.37 12.07 -4.19
CA VAL A 130 -3.50 11.96 -5.36
C VAL A 130 -4.22 11.16 -6.45
N ALA A 131 -4.37 11.79 -7.60
CA ALA A 131 -4.85 11.17 -8.83
C ALA A 131 -3.79 11.30 -9.92
N ALA A 132 -3.63 10.24 -10.71
CA ALA A 132 -2.79 10.26 -11.89
C ALA A 132 -3.66 10.05 -13.13
N PHE A 133 -3.27 10.61 -14.27
CA PHE A 133 -4.01 10.40 -15.50
C PHE A 133 -3.09 10.26 -16.72
N SER A 134 -3.53 9.43 -17.66
CA SER A 134 -3.06 9.42 -19.05
C SER A 134 -4.29 9.22 -19.95
N THR A 135 -4.48 8.06 -20.54
CA THR A 135 -5.68 7.67 -21.30
C THR A 135 -6.87 7.38 -20.40
N SER A 136 -6.58 6.96 -19.18
CA SER A 136 -7.53 6.74 -18.10
C SER A 136 -6.99 7.35 -16.81
N PRO A 137 -7.89 7.82 -15.93
CA PRO A 137 -7.52 8.30 -14.62
C PRO A 137 -7.31 7.12 -13.65
N ILE A 138 -6.41 7.30 -12.70
CA ILE A 138 -6.04 6.34 -11.66
C ILE A 138 -6.14 7.04 -10.32
N HIS A 139 -6.96 6.49 -9.43
CA HIS A 139 -7.11 6.93 -8.05
C HIS A 139 -5.94 6.38 -7.23
N VAL A 140 -4.88 7.16 -7.04
CA VAL A 140 -3.62 6.69 -6.41
C VAL A 140 -3.74 6.69 -4.89
N LEU A 141 -4.27 7.77 -4.31
CA LEU A 141 -4.40 7.93 -2.87
C LEU A 141 -5.68 8.72 -2.54
N PRO A 142 -6.59 8.18 -1.70
CA PRO A 142 -7.73 8.95 -1.20
C PRO A 142 -7.24 10.14 -0.34
N ILE A 143 -8.12 11.11 -0.12
CA ILE A 143 -7.79 12.32 0.66
C ILE A 143 -7.41 11.93 2.09
N THR A 144 -6.16 12.21 2.47
CA THR A 144 -5.59 11.85 3.78
C THR A 144 -4.74 12.99 4.33
N ASP A 145 -4.54 13.01 5.66
CA ASP A 145 -3.59 13.88 6.35
C ASP A 145 -2.21 13.22 6.56
N HIS A 146 -2.07 11.94 6.16
CA HIS A 146 -0.83 11.18 6.33
C HIS A 146 0.23 11.59 5.30
N LYS A 147 1.05 12.61 5.64
CA LYS A 147 2.10 13.15 4.76
C LYS A 147 3.03 12.09 4.14
N ASN A 148 3.44 11.08 4.91
CA ASN A 148 4.31 10.03 4.38
C ASN A 148 3.66 9.23 3.24
N LEU A 149 2.34 8.99 3.32
CA LEU A 149 1.60 8.32 2.25
C LEU A 149 1.48 9.22 1.02
N ILE A 150 1.22 10.51 1.23
CA ILE A 150 1.12 11.51 0.15
C ILE A 150 2.45 11.64 -0.60
N LEU A 151 3.56 11.80 0.13
CA LEU A 151 4.90 11.89 -0.45
C LEU A 151 5.27 10.59 -1.20
N GLY A 152 4.95 9.43 -0.62
CA GLY A 152 5.15 8.14 -1.29
C GLY A 152 4.30 7.98 -2.55
N ALA A 153 3.07 8.49 -2.56
CA ALA A 153 2.21 8.50 -3.73
C ALA A 153 2.77 9.40 -4.84
N ILE A 154 3.29 10.59 -4.52
CA ILE A 154 3.98 11.46 -5.49
C ILE A 154 5.21 10.75 -6.07
N ASP A 155 6.01 10.10 -5.22
CA ASP A 155 7.18 9.35 -5.66
C ASP A 155 6.80 8.15 -6.57
N ALA A 156 5.65 7.50 -6.33
CA ALA A 156 5.19 6.35 -7.12
C ALA A 156 4.71 6.72 -8.55
N ILE A 157 4.43 7.98 -8.85
CA ILE A 157 4.01 8.44 -10.18
C ILE A 157 5.24 8.63 -11.08
N ASP A 158 5.92 7.51 -11.36
CA ASP A 158 7.04 7.43 -12.31
C ASP A 158 6.72 6.60 -13.54
N ARG A 159 5.56 5.93 -13.55
CA ARG A 159 5.25 5.00 -14.62
C ARG A 159 4.97 5.76 -15.93
N PRO A 160 5.46 5.21 -17.05
CA PRO A 160 5.03 5.64 -18.37
C PRO A 160 3.52 5.50 -18.52
N GLY A 161 2.80 6.59 -18.75
CA GLY A 161 1.46 6.50 -19.31
C GLY A 161 1.52 6.17 -20.80
N LEU A 162 0.38 5.77 -21.34
CA LEU A 162 0.21 5.55 -22.77
C LEU A 162 0.10 6.91 -23.50
N ALA A 163 0.43 6.94 -24.79
CA ALA A 163 0.65 8.17 -25.57
C ALA A 163 -0.51 9.19 -25.58
N PHE A 164 -1.74 8.79 -25.24
CA PHE A 164 -2.89 9.69 -25.19
C PHE A 164 -3.13 10.25 -23.79
N THR A 165 -3.73 11.44 -23.72
CA THR A 165 -4.02 12.10 -22.46
C THR A 165 -5.41 12.67 -22.46
N ASP A 166 -6.21 12.24 -21.50
CA ASP A 166 -7.57 12.68 -21.25
C ASP A 166 -7.62 13.42 -19.91
N VAL A 167 -7.30 14.73 -19.97
CA VAL A 167 -7.41 15.62 -18.81
C VAL A 167 -8.85 15.68 -18.30
N GLY A 168 -9.83 15.53 -19.19
CA GLY A 168 -11.24 15.61 -18.83
C GLY A 168 -11.64 14.50 -17.86
N ARG A 169 -11.28 13.26 -18.16
CA ARG A 169 -11.48 12.12 -17.25
C ARG A 169 -10.65 12.23 -15.98
N GLY A 170 -9.42 12.73 -16.08
CA GLY A 170 -8.58 13.06 -14.92
C GLY A 170 -9.27 14.04 -13.96
N LEU A 171 -9.82 15.10 -14.50
CA LEU A 171 -10.50 16.15 -13.74
C LEU A 171 -11.82 15.65 -13.15
N ALA A 172 -12.59 14.86 -13.88
CA ALA A 172 -13.81 14.23 -13.38
C ALA A 172 -13.52 13.34 -12.16
N MET A 173 -12.46 12.53 -12.19
CA MET A 173 -12.04 11.74 -11.03
C MET A 173 -11.61 12.63 -9.85
N ALA A 174 -10.85 13.69 -10.12
CA ALA A 174 -10.42 14.60 -9.06
C ALA A 174 -11.61 15.31 -8.39
N LEU A 175 -12.66 15.64 -9.15
CA LEU A 175 -13.91 16.18 -8.62
C LEU A 175 -14.63 15.15 -7.74
N ASP A 176 -14.79 13.93 -8.23
CA ASP A 176 -15.42 12.82 -7.50
C ASP A 176 -14.74 12.58 -6.14
N MET A 177 -13.41 12.54 -6.11
CA MET A 177 -12.62 12.44 -4.87
C MET A 177 -12.91 13.56 -3.87
N THR A 178 -13.15 14.79 -4.34
CA THR A 178 -13.49 15.89 -3.44
C THR A 178 -14.93 15.81 -2.93
N GLN A 179 -15.84 15.17 -3.67
CA GLN A 179 -17.24 15.00 -3.29
C GLN A 179 -17.43 13.87 -2.28
N GLU A 180 -16.67 12.78 -2.40
CA GLU A 180 -16.69 11.68 -1.43
C GLU A 180 -16.26 12.14 -0.02
N ASP A 181 -15.48 13.21 0.09
CA ASP A 181 -15.10 13.76 1.39
C ASP A 181 -16.26 14.57 2.01
N VAL A 182 -16.86 13.99 3.06
CA VAL A 182 -18.03 14.50 3.77
C VAL A 182 -17.73 15.80 4.55
N SER A 183 -16.45 16.19 4.67
CA SER A 183 -16.06 17.40 5.38
C SER A 183 -16.39 18.69 4.59
N GLN A 184 -16.80 19.73 5.31
CA GLN A 184 -17.14 21.07 4.79
C GLN A 184 -15.89 21.95 4.55
N ALA A 185 -14.74 21.34 4.27
CA ALA A 185 -13.50 22.07 4.02
C ALA A 185 -13.47 22.71 2.62
N SER A 186 -12.69 23.78 2.48
CA SER A 186 -12.38 24.38 1.16
C SER A 186 -11.73 23.34 0.25
N ARG A 187 -12.18 23.24 -1.00
CA ARG A 187 -11.71 22.24 -1.98
C ARG A 187 -10.88 22.89 -3.07
N ALA A 188 -9.80 22.24 -3.48
CA ALA A 188 -8.99 22.68 -4.61
C ALA A 188 -8.45 21.48 -5.40
N ILE A 189 -8.24 21.67 -6.70
CA ILE A 189 -7.59 20.69 -7.58
C ILE A 189 -6.33 21.34 -8.13
N VAL A 190 -5.17 20.71 -7.93
CA VAL A 190 -3.89 21.15 -8.48
C VAL A 190 -3.54 20.25 -9.65
N LEU A 191 -3.73 20.76 -10.87
CA LEU A 191 -3.40 20.07 -12.10
C LEU A 191 -1.94 20.35 -12.51
N VAL A 192 -1.16 19.28 -12.70
CA VAL A 192 0.19 19.36 -13.25
C VAL A 192 0.20 18.75 -14.65
N SER A 193 0.52 19.58 -15.65
CA SER A 193 0.61 19.18 -17.06
C SER A 193 1.62 20.08 -17.80
N ASP A 194 2.24 19.51 -18.83
CA ASP A 194 2.99 20.21 -19.90
C ASP A 194 2.14 21.08 -20.84
N GLY A 195 0.82 21.12 -20.68
CA GLY A 195 -0.09 21.97 -21.47
C GLY A 195 -0.46 21.43 -22.86
N ALA A 196 -0.07 20.20 -23.21
CA ALA A 196 -0.34 19.64 -24.54
C ALA A 196 -1.75 19.03 -24.70
N ALA A 197 -2.55 18.97 -23.63
CA ALA A 197 -3.84 18.29 -23.63
C ALA A 197 -5.02 19.26 -23.75
N VAL A 198 -6.01 18.88 -24.54
CA VAL A 198 -7.24 19.65 -24.80
C VAL A 198 -8.40 19.02 -24.03
N ILE A 199 -9.16 19.84 -23.29
CA ILE A 199 -10.39 19.39 -22.62
C ILE A 199 -11.55 19.52 -23.62
N ALA A 200 -12.23 18.41 -23.91
CA ALA A 200 -13.41 18.41 -24.77
C ALA A 200 -14.51 19.33 -24.21
N ARG A 201 -15.21 20.07 -25.07
CA ARG A 201 -16.21 21.07 -24.68
C ARG A 201 -17.29 20.54 -23.74
N ARG A 202 -17.77 19.32 -23.98
CA ARG A 202 -18.73 18.63 -23.10
C ARG A 202 -18.22 18.50 -21.66
N VAL A 203 -16.94 18.18 -21.48
CA VAL A 203 -16.34 18.06 -20.14
C VAL A 203 -16.18 19.44 -19.50
N GLN A 204 -15.87 20.47 -20.28
CA GLN A 204 -15.84 21.85 -19.76
C GLN A 204 -17.21 22.28 -19.22
N GLU A 205 -18.29 21.93 -19.91
CA GLU A 205 -19.66 22.22 -19.48
C GLU A 205 -20.01 21.48 -18.17
N THR A 206 -19.64 20.21 -18.05
CA THR A 206 -19.80 19.43 -16.81
C THR A 206 -19.01 20.04 -15.65
N VAL A 207 -17.73 20.36 -15.86
CA VAL A 207 -16.87 20.96 -14.84
C VAL A 207 -17.45 22.32 -14.39
N ARG A 208 -17.97 23.14 -15.31
CA ARG A 208 -18.60 24.42 -14.97
C ARG A 208 -19.90 24.28 -14.17
N ALA A 209 -20.57 23.15 -14.25
CA ALA A 209 -21.82 22.91 -13.51
C ALA A 209 -21.57 22.36 -12.10
N GLU A 210 -20.39 21.76 -11.87
CA GLU A 210 -19.97 21.13 -10.61
C GLU A 210 -19.27 22.10 -9.64
N PHE A 211 -18.90 23.29 -10.12
CA PHE A 211 -18.31 24.40 -9.34
C PHE A 211 -19.30 25.56 -9.21
#